data_AF-A0A2E0TJT5-F1
#
_entry.id   AF-A0A2E0TJT5-F1
#
_cell.length_a   1.000
_cell.length_b   1.000
_cell.length_c   1.000
_cell.angle_alpha   90.00
_cell.angle_beta   90.00
_cell.angle_gamma   90.00
#
_symmetry.space_group_name_H-M   'P 1'
#
loop_
_entity.id
_entity.type
_entity.pdbx_description
1 polymer ?
#
loop_
_entity_poly.entity_id
_entity_poly.type
_entity_poly.pdbx_seq_one_letter_code
_entity_poly.pdbx_strand_id
1 'polypeptide(L)'
;MPLSDLSDPDVLLRKNWEARVTQGADGTPTLRPHFVAELGPRVWLVDVRDDEELVGSLGHIPGVWRAPMARVGEVAEKLPHDTPVVLVCSDGRRSGTAARYLGALGMTTVAALTGGMALWRSKGFGASRDRTVLDRFLRAPEPGHGSDGRPLDAGRGAAHLTKEAIEGHVGDPGKVRSVKLAALLLVEHTSCVDGREDRAILGTPGGDAGELVLGLACVEKAGGKVDTGKMPSLTRAFADTFGGIYLHTDNTALNRLARALQEDRRLEGAVAHLHTVHDWTTFLRRPPEALRTALLDHLLQPEHVGCGHLALAMRNADQYQVRTELITSFFEAFYTELWEGAPDLEWVVLGGSHAEGAVANVTVEGELWPFTEVPMLAPSVEGVQMFVNHPQVVAYMREQTARFFTSRVDHLLPLGKDDASAMGELLPELGATQAGATLSALAKGLPLFGIHFAPDGTVSVEASGTV
;
A
#
# COMPACT_ATOMS: atom_id res chain seq x y z
N MET A 1 -4.61 -28.27 5.06
CA MET A 1 -3.38 -27.96 4.28
C MET A 1 -2.99 -26.53 4.56
N PRO A 2 -1.70 -26.16 4.61
CA PRO A 2 -1.33 -24.75 4.59
C PRO A 2 -1.99 -24.08 3.37
N LEU A 3 -2.44 -22.84 3.52
CA LEU A 3 -2.94 -22.02 2.42
C LEU A 3 -1.77 -21.74 1.47
N SER A 4 -1.48 -22.68 0.57
CA SER A 4 -0.28 -22.70 -0.27
C SER A 4 -0.37 -21.81 -1.51
N ASP A 5 -1.53 -21.19 -1.75
CA ASP A 5 -1.88 -20.52 -3.01
C ASP A 5 -1.51 -19.01 -3.05
N LEU A 6 -0.63 -18.55 -2.16
CA LEU A 6 -0.22 -17.13 -2.05
C LEU A 6 1.29 -16.92 -1.91
N SER A 7 2.09 -17.99 -2.02
CA SER A 7 3.53 -17.80 -2.21
C SER A 7 3.85 -17.28 -3.60
N ASP A 8 2.92 -17.42 -4.54
CA ASP A 8 3.03 -16.91 -5.91
C ASP A 8 2.43 -15.50 -6.00
N PRO A 9 3.27 -14.46 -6.20
CA PRO A 9 2.83 -13.08 -6.33
C PRO A 9 1.81 -12.88 -7.47
N ASP A 10 1.88 -13.67 -8.54
CA ASP A 10 1.01 -13.51 -9.72
C ASP A 10 -0.40 -14.04 -9.47
N VAL A 11 -0.54 -15.07 -8.62
CA VAL A 11 -1.85 -15.53 -8.14
C VAL A 11 -2.52 -14.45 -7.28
N LEU A 12 -1.76 -13.80 -6.40
CA LEU A 12 -2.25 -12.69 -5.58
C LEU A 12 -2.70 -11.48 -6.40
N LEU A 13 -1.92 -11.14 -7.43
CA LEU A 13 -2.25 -10.05 -8.36
C LEU A 13 -3.60 -10.30 -9.04
N ARG A 14 -3.80 -11.50 -9.58
CA ARG A 14 -5.05 -11.89 -10.27
C ARG A 14 -6.24 -11.84 -9.33
N LYS A 15 -6.10 -12.35 -8.11
CA LYS A 15 -7.18 -12.31 -7.11
C LYS A 15 -7.51 -10.88 -6.67
N ASN A 16 -6.50 -10.05 -6.43
CA ASN A 16 -6.69 -8.64 -6.07
C ASN A 16 -7.32 -7.85 -7.22
N TRP A 17 -6.93 -8.16 -8.46
CA TRP A 17 -7.54 -7.63 -9.67
C TRP A 17 -9.02 -8.00 -9.75
N GLU A 18 -9.36 -9.29 -9.70
CA GLU A 18 -10.74 -9.78 -9.77
C GLU A 18 -11.64 -9.16 -8.69
N ALA A 19 -11.13 -9.02 -7.47
CA ALA A 19 -11.88 -8.42 -6.35
C ALA A 19 -12.16 -6.92 -6.53
N ARG A 20 -11.38 -6.22 -7.36
CA ARG A 20 -11.42 -4.76 -7.52
C ARG A 20 -11.89 -4.30 -8.90
N VAL A 21 -11.99 -5.19 -9.89
CA VAL A 21 -12.63 -4.91 -11.17
C VAL A 21 -14.11 -4.65 -10.94
N THR A 22 -14.55 -3.48 -11.39
CA THR A 22 -15.97 -3.14 -11.51
C THR A 22 -16.39 -3.24 -12.96
N GLN A 23 -17.66 -3.54 -13.21
CA GLN A 23 -18.22 -3.45 -14.56
C GLN A 23 -18.91 -2.09 -14.74
N GLY A 24 -18.51 -1.35 -15.77
CA GLY A 24 -19.23 -0.18 -16.24
C GLY A 24 -20.61 -0.56 -16.77
N ALA A 25 -21.49 0.44 -16.94
CA ALA A 25 -22.86 0.24 -17.41
C ALA A 25 -22.98 -0.47 -18.78
N ASP A 26 -21.90 -0.46 -19.56
CA ASP A 26 -21.79 -1.08 -20.87
C ASP A 26 -20.98 -2.39 -20.87
N GLY A 27 -20.82 -3.00 -19.69
CA GLY A 27 -20.10 -4.26 -19.48
C GLY A 27 -18.58 -4.13 -19.52
N THR A 28 -18.04 -2.91 -19.63
CA THR A 28 -16.60 -2.68 -19.66
C THR A 28 -15.98 -3.00 -18.29
N PRO A 29 -14.96 -3.88 -18.20
CA PRO A 29 -14.18 -4.02 -16.97
C PRO A 29 -13.38 -2.75 -16.71
N THR A 30 -13.52 -2.18 -15.52
CA THR A 30 -12.86 -0.92 -15.12
C THR A 30 -12.15 -1.05 -13.79
N LEU A 31 -11.03 -0.34 -13.66
CA LEU A 31 -10.29 -0.21 -12.41
C LEU A 31 -10.19 1.26 -11.98
N ARG A 32 -10.29 1.51 -10.68
CA ARG A 32 -10.22 2.87 -10.12
C ARG A 32 -8.78 3.38 -10.15
N PRO A 33 -8.55 4.69 -10.38
CA PRO A 33 -7.22 5.27 -10.41
C PRO A 33 -6.32 4.92 -9.22
N HIS A 34 -6.83 4.95 -7.99
CA HIS A 34 -6.07 4.55 -6.80
C HIS A 34 -5.48 3.14 -6.95
N PHE A 35 -6.31 2.16 -7.32
CA PHE A 35 -5.85 0.79 -7.48
C PHE A 35 -4.89 0.59 -8.65
N VAL A 36 -5.12 1.29 -9.77
CA VAL A 36 -4.17 1.25 -10.88
C VAL A 36 -2.82 1.84 -10.48
N ALA A 37 -2.85 2.90 -9.69
CA ALA A 37 -1.65 3.57 -9.20
C ALA A 37 -0.92 2.74 -8.12
N GLU A 38 -1.65 1.95 -7.33
CA GLU A 38 -1.15 0.92 -6.43
C GLU A 38 -0.43 -0.19 -7.21
N LEU A 39 -1.03 -0.75 -8.26
CA LEU A 39 -0.47 -1.88 -9.01
C LEU A 39 0.91 -1.61 -9.64
N GLY A 40 1.24 -0.34 -9.90
CA GLY A 40 2.55 0.09 -10.37
C GLY A 40 3.05 -0.73 -11.59
N PRO A 41 4.29 -1.26 -11.56
CA PRO A 41 4.91 -1.96 -12.69
C PRO A 41 4.41 -3.39 -12.94
N ARG A 42 3.41 -3.88 -12.18
CA ARG A 42 2.88 -5.24 -12.36
C ARG A 42 1.84 -5.34 -13.46
N VAL A 43 1.32 -4.20 -13.91
CA VAL A 43 0.32 -4.16 -14.97
C VAL A 43 0.85 -3.37 -16.14
N TRP A 44 0.54 -3.85 -17.33
CA TRP A 44 0.83 -3.13 -18.55
C TRP A 44 -0.13 -1.96 -18.65
N LEU A 45 0.35 -0.78 -18.24
CA LEU A 45 -0.34 0.47 -18.51
C LEU A 45 -0.13 0.82 -19.97
N VAL A 46 -1.22 0.80 -20.74
CA VAL A 46 -1.19 1.06 -22.18
C VAL A 46 -2.05 2.27 -22.50
N ASP A 47 -1.41 3.34 -22.97
CA ASP A 47 -2.08 4.55 -23.43
C ASP A 47 -2.51 4.40 -24.89
N VAL A 48 -3.82 4.51 -25.12
CA VAL A 48 -4.43 4.38 -26.45
C VAL A 48 -4.68 5.72 -27.14
N ARG A 49 -4.24 6.82 -26.54
CA ARG A 49 -4.36 8.16 -27.13
C ARG A 49 -3.28 8.40 -28.19
N ASP A 50 -3.49 9.46 -28.97
CA ASP A 50 -2.55 9.90 -29.99
C ASP A 50 -1.40 10.71 -29.38
N ASP A 51 -0.28 10.82 -30.11
CA ASP A 51 0.98 11.40 -29.64
C ASP A 51 0.78 12.82 -29.07
N GLU A 52 -0.04 13.65 -29.69
CA GLU A 52 -0.33 15.02 -29.25
C GLU A 52 -1.04 15.07 -27.89
N GLU A 53 -1.82 14.05 -27.54
CA GLU A 53 -2.52 13.98 -26.26
C GLU A 53 -1.59 13.54 -25.13
N LEU A 54 -0.61 12.66 -25.40
CA LEU A 54 0.35 12.17 -24.40
C LEU A 54 1.28 13.28 -23.91
N VAL A 55 1.66 14.21 -24.79
CA VAL A 55 2.47 15.39 -24.45
C VAL A 55 1.62 16.65 -24.23
N GLY A 56 0.29 16.50 -24.33
CA GLY A 56 -0.68 17.58 -24.27
C GLY A 56 -1.01 18.05 -22.85
N SER A 57 -2.12 18.76 -22.71
CA SER A 57 -2.51 19.40 -21.45
C SER A 57 -2.72 18.41 -20.31
N LEU A 58 -3.25 17.21 -20.59
CA LEU A 58 -3.41 16.15 -19.60
C LEU A 58 -2.10 15.40 -19.33
N GLY A 59 -1.12 15.43 -20.23
CA GLY A 59 0.09 14.60 -20.11
C GLY A 59 -0.24 13.10 -20.15
N HIS A 60 0.65 12.28 -19.62
CA HIS A 60 0.55 10.81 -19.53
C HIS A 60 0.99 10.30 -18.15
N ILE A 61 0.62 9.07 -17.83
CA ILE A 61 1.12 8.37 -16.64
C ILE A 61 2.59 8.00 -16.87
N PRO A 62 3.54 8.36 -15.99
CA PRO A 62 4.95 7.96 -16.14
C PRO A 62 5.10 6.45 -16.37
N GLY A 63 6.00 6.06 -17.29
CA GLY A 63 6.26 4.64 -17.60
C GLY A 63 5.24 3.96 -18.53
N VAL A 64 4.15 4.64 -18.93
CA VAL A 64 3.10 4.06 -19.78
C VAL A 64 3.64 3.61 -21.15
N TRP A 65 3.13 2.48 -21.63
CA TRP A 65 3.37 2.00 -22.99
C TRP A 65 2.43 2.65 -23.98
N ARG A 66 2.95 3.08 -25.12
CA ARG A 66 2.13 3.64 -26.20
C ARG A 66 1.65 2.56 -27.15
N ALA A 67 0.33 2.46 -27.31
CA ALA A 67 -0.32 1.72 -28.37
C ALA A 67 -1.61 2.46 -28.76
N PRO A 68 -1.53 3.44 -29.69
CA PRO A 68 -2.68 4.25 -30.08
C PRO A 68 -3.84 3.36 -30.52
N MET A 69 -5.09 3.84 -30.43
CA MET A 69 -6.28 3.02 -30.67
C MET A 69 -6.22 2.21 -31.99
N ALA A 70 -5.64 2.77 -33.05
CA ALA A 70 -5.45 2.07 -34.34
C ALA A 70 -4.53 0.84 -34.27
N ARG A 71 -3.66 0.77 -33.25
CA ARG A 71 -2.65 -0.27 -33.02
C ARG A 71 -2.95 -1.12 -31.78
N VAL A 72 -4.11 -0.95 -31.15
CA VAL A 72 -4.41 -1.63 -29.88
C VAL A 72 -4.43 -3.16 -30.01
N GLY A 73 -4.72 -3.69 -31.21
CA GLY A 73 -4.62 -5.13 -31.49
C GLY A 73 -3.23 -5.72 -31.23
N GLU A 74 -2.17 -4.92 -31.34
CA GLU A 74 -0.80 -5.35 -31.05
C GLU A 74 -0.62 -5.81 -29.60
N VAL A 75 -1.50 -5.39 -28.68
CA VAL A 75 -1.48 -5.87 -27.29
C VAL A 75 -1.71 -7.37 -27.23
N ALA A 76 -2.75 -7.87 -27.92
CA ALA A 76 -3.04 -9.30 -27.95
C ALA A 76 -2.04 -10.11 -28.80
N GLU A 77 -1.36 -9.45 -29.75
CA GLU A 77 -0.30 -10.08 -30.55
C GLU A 77 1.02 -10.22 -29.80
N LYS A 78 1.35 -9.25 -28.93
CA LYS A 78 2.67 -9.15 -28.28
C LYS A 78 2.68 -9.66 -26.84
N LEU A 79 1.55 -9.64 -26.15
CA LEU A 79 1.45 -10.03 -24.74
C LEU A 79 0.74 -11.37 -24.59
N PRO A 80 1.14 -12.22 -23.62
CA PRO A 80 0.35 -13.38 -23.22
C PRO A 80 -1.08 -13.01 -22.84
N HIS A 81 -2.05 -13.87 -23.14
CA HIS A 81 -3.49 -13.61 -22.95
C HIS A 81 -3.92 -13.40 -21.49
N ASP A 82 -3.13 -13.86 -20.53
CA ASP A 82 -3.35 -13.71 -19.10
C ASP A 82 -2.62 -12.52 -18.48
N THR A 83 -1.87 -11.76 -19.29
CA THR A 83 -1.16 -10.56 -18.88
C THR A 83 -2.14 -9.50 -18.36
N PRO A 84 -1.94 -8.96 -17.14
CA PRO A 84 -2.72 -7.84 -16.64
C PRO A 84 -2.47 -6.56 -17.44
N VAL A 85 -3.48 -6.07 -18.16
CA VAL A 85 -3.40 -4.86 -18.99
C VAL A 85 -4.43 -3.83 -18.54
N VAL A 86 -3.98 -2.61 -18.24
CA VAL A 86 -4.83 -1.45 -17.96
C VAL A 86 -4.73 -0.45 -19.10
N LEU A 87 -5.85 -0.21 -19.77
CA LEU A 87 -5.94 0.73 -20.88
C LEU A 87 -6.28 2.13 -20.40
N VAL A 88 -5.55 3.12 -20.89
CA VAL A 88 -5.67 4.53 -20.51
C VAL A 88 -6.08 5.37 -21.72
N CYS A 89 -7.05 6.25 -21.52
CA CYS A 89 -7.33 7.32 -22.46
C CYS A 89 -7.70 8.62 -21.71
N SER A 90 -8.29 9.61 -22.37
CA SER A 90 -8.54 10.93 -21.77
C SER A 90 -9.63 10.88 -20.70
N ASP A 91 -10.72 10.14 -20.93
CA ASP A 91 -11.95 10.15 -20.12
C ASP A 91 -12.51 8.74 -19.78
N GLY A 92 -11.86 7.68 -20.24
CA GLY A 92 -12.26 6.28 -20.04
C GLY A 92 -13.09 5.66 -21.18
N ARG A 93 -13.60 6.45 -22.14
CA ARG A 93 -14.49 5.91 -23.20
C ARG A 93 -13.74 5.10 -24.26
N ARG A 94 -12.63 5.66 -24.77
CA ARG A 94 -11.79 4.98 -25.77
C ARG A 94 -11.10 3.74 -25.18
N SER A 95 -10.55 3.84 -23.97
CA SER A 95 -9.94 2.70 -23.29
C SER A 95 -10.95 1.61 -22.95
N GLY A 96 -12.20 1.96 -22.61
CA GLY A 96 -13.27 0.97 -22.42
C GLY A 96 -13.60 0.19 -23.70
N THR A 97 -13.65 0.89 -24.84
CA THR A 97 -13.81 0.25 -26.15
C THR A 97 -12.65 -0.70 -26.47
N ALA A 98 -11.42 -0.25 -26.23
CA ALA A 98 -10.22 -1.07 -26.38
C ALA A 98 -10.24 -2.30 -25.45
N ALA A 99 -10.69 -2.18 -24.20
CA ALA A 99 -10.71 -3.28 -23.24
C ALA A 99 -11.66 -4.40 -23.70
N ARG A 100 -12.86 -4.04 -24.18
CA ARG A 100 -13.80 -5.02 -24.75
C ARG A 100 -13.27 -5.65 -26.02
N TYR A 101 -12.61 -4.87 -26.88
CA TYR A 101 -11.99 -5.40 -28.10
C TYR A 101 -10.90 -6.43 -27.78
N LEU A 102 -10.01 -6.13 -26.84
CA LEU A 102 -8.98 -7.07 -26.39
C LEU A 102 -9.58 -8.30 -25.69
N GLY A 103 -10.64 -8.12 -24.91
CA GLY A 103 -11.39 -9.25 -24.32
C GLY A 103 -11.98 -10.18 -25.39
N ALA A 104 -12.51 -9.62 -26.48
CA ALA A 104 -13.01 -10.39 -27.62
C ALA A 104 -11.88 -11.13 -28.38
N LEU A 105 -10.64 -10.64 -28.31
CA LEU A 105 -9.45 -11.33 -28.80
C LEU A 105 -8.89 -12.35 -27.81
N GLY A 106 -9.55 -12.57 -26.68
CA GLY A 106 -9.18 -13.59 -25.68
C GLY A 106 -8.24 -13.10 -24.59
N MET A 107 -7.98 -11.80 -24.46
CA MET A 107 -7.28 -11.26 -23.29
C MET A 107 -8.18 -11.42 -22.06
N THR A 108 -7.70 -12.15 -21.05
CA THR A 108 -8.49 -12.53 -19.86
C THR A 108 -8.37 -11.53 -18.71
N THR A 109 -7.25 -10.79 -18.65
CA THR A 109 -6.96 -9.84 -17.57
C THR A 109 -6.82 -8.41 -18.11
N VAL A 110 -7.89 -7.86 -18.69
CA VAL A 110 -7.89 -6.50 -19.29
C VAL A 110 -8.95 -5.61 -18.65
N ALA A 111 -8.59 -4.36 -18.34
CA ALA A 111 -9.51 -3.36 -17.81
C ALA A 111 -9.18 -1.96 -18.35
N ALA A 112 -10.16 -1.05 -18.30
CA ALA A 112 -9.96 0.36 -18.57
C ALA A 112 -9.78 1.16 -17.28
N LEU A 113 -8.90 2.16 -17.30
CA LEU A 113 -8.78 3.13 -16.21
C LEU A 113 -10.07 3.96 -16.12
N THR A 114 -10.77 3.85 -14.99
CA THR A 114 -12.00 4.59 -14.72
C THR A 114 -11.75 6.09 -14.85
N GLY A 115 -12.51 6.78 -15.69
CA GLY A 115 -12.41 8.22 -15.91
C GLY A 115 -11.13 8.72 -16.59
N GLY A 116 -10.26 7.81 -17.05
CA GLY A 116 -9.05 8.13 -17.80
C GLY A 116 -8.08 9.09 -17.11
N MET A 117 -7.26 9.78 -17.90
CA MET A 117 -6.30 10.79 -17.43
C MET A 117 -6.96 11.99 -16.73
N ALA A 118 -8.19 12.32 -17.09
CA ALA A 118 -8.93 13.39 -16.42
C ALA A 118 -9.16 13.05 -14.94
N LEU A 119 -9.67 11.85 -14.64
CA LEU A 119 -9.87 11.41 -13.26
C LEU A 119 -8.53 11.20 -12.54
N TRP A 120 -7.56 10.56 -13.20
CA TRP A 120 -6.19 10.38 -12.67
C TRP A 120 -5.60 11.68 -12.14
N ARG A 121 -5.65 12.75 -12.95
CA ARG A 121 -5.13 14.07 -12.55
C ARG A 121 -5.96 14.78 -11.51
N SER A 122 -7.28 14.66 -11.58
CA SER A 122 -8.16 15.25 -10.56
C SER A 122 -7.93 14.65 -9.17
N LYS A 123 -7.42 13.40 -9.10
CA LYS A 123 -7.02 12.71 -7.87
C LYS A 123 -5.59 13.05 -7.42
N GLY A 124 -4.88 13.91 -8.15
CA GLY A 124 -3.56 14.39 -7.76
C GLY A 124 -2.40 13.44 -8.10
N PHE A 125 -2.65 12.38 -8.87
CA PHE A 125 -1.61 11.44 -9.28
C PHE A 125 -0.65 12.06 -10.31
N GLY A 126 0.62 11.70 -10.18
CA GLY A 126 1.70 12.17 -11.05
C GLY A 126 1.39 11.95 -12.51
N ALA A 127 1.63 12.98 -13.32
CA ALA A 127 1.52 12.93 -14.77
C ALA A 127 2.69 13.68 -15.37
N SER A 128 3.31 13.10 -16.40
CA SER A 128 4.41 13.71 -17.13
C SER A 128 3.91 14.30 -18.46
N ARG A 129 4.60 15.32 -18.96
CA ARG A 129 4.47 15.82 -20.34
C ARG A 129 5.76 15.62 -21.13
N ASP A 130 6.68 14.82 -20.60
CA ASP A 130 7.94 14.51 -21.27
C ASP A 130 7.66 13.85 -22.64
N ARG A 131 8.40 14.32 -23.65
CA ARG A 131 8.31 13.82 -25.01
C ARG A 131 8.97 12.46 -25.18
N THR A 132 9.82 12.01 -24.25
CA THR A 132 10.45 10.68 -24.28
C THR A 132 9.42 9.53 -24.30
N VAL A 133 8.20 9.76 -23.81
CA VAL A 133 7.09 8.79 -23.94
C VAL A 133 6.77 8.45 -25.40
N LEU A 134 7.05 9.37 -26.33
CA LEU A 134 6.86 9.17 -27.76
C LEU A 134 7.85 8.15 -28.35
N ASP A 135 8.83 7.68 -27.59
CA ASP A 135 9.71 6.59 -28.03
C ASP A 135 9.32 5.22 -27.41
N ARG A 136 8.41 5.21 -26.43
CA ARG A 136 8.00 4.04 -25.64
C ARG A 136 6.82 3.26 -26.24
N PHE A 137 6.98 2.75 -27.47
CA PHE A 137 5.99 1.85 -28.08
C PHE A 137 5.92 0.50 -27.35
N LEU A 138 4.72 -0.09 -27.31
CA LEU A 138 4.50 -1.44 -26.78
C LEU A 138 5.43 -2.48 -27.45
N ARG A 139 6.12 -3.26 -26.62
CA ARG A 139 7.02 -4.34 -27.01
C ARG A 139 6.60 -5.64 -26.32
N ALA A 140 6.97 -6.78 -26.89
CA ALA A 140 6.79 -8.06 -26.21
C ALA A 140 7.67 -8.08 -24.94
N PRO A 141 7.20 -8.71 -23.84
CA PRO A 141 8.04 -8.95 -22.67
C PRO A 141 9.27 -9.76 -23.09
N GLU A 142 10.43 -9.46 -22.50
CA GLU A 142 11.54 -10.39 -22.57
C GLU A 142 11.13 -11.72 -21.88
N PRO A 143 11.53 -12.89 -22.40
CA PRO A 143 11.18 -14.16 -21.78
C PRO A 143 11.54 -14.18 -20.29
N GLY A 144 10.55 -14.49 -19.45
CA GLY A 144 10.70 -14.47 -18.00
C GLY A 144 10.79 -13.07 -17.41
N HIS A 145 10.25 -12.00 -18.03
CA HIS A 145 10.21 -10.64 -17.49
C HIS A 145 8.80 -9.99 -17.46
N GLY A 146 8.52 -9.16 -16.45
CA GLY A 146 7.27 -8.42 -16.24
C GLY A 146 7.12 -7.15 -17.08
N SER A 147 6.05 -6.37 -16.85
CA SER A 147 5.64 -5.24 -17.72
C SER A 147 6.58 -4.04 -17.78
N ASP A 148 7.48 -3.96 -16.81
CA ASP A 148 8.56 -2.98 -16.68
C ASP A 148 9.92 -3.55 -17.08
N GLY A 149 9.98 -4.80 -17.53
CA GLY A 149 11.22 -5.48 -17.90
C GLY A 149 11.99 -6.12 -16.72
N ARG A 150 11.35 -6.40 -15.58
CA ARG A 150 11.97 -7.15 -14.46
C ARG A 150 11.90 -8.67 -14.69
N PRO A 151 12.93 -9.47 -14.38
CA PRO A 151 12.81 -10.93 -14.43
C PRO A 151 11.75 -11.45 -13.42
N LEU A 152 10.75 -12.18 -13.89
CA LEU A 152 9.72 -12.88 -13.10
C LEU A 152 10.34 -13.97 -12.22
N ASP A 153 11.44 -14.58 -12.68
CA ASP A 153 12.20 -15.61 -11.99
C ASP A 153 13.55 -15.10 -11.45
N ALA A 154 13.68 -13.80 -11.14
CA ALA A 154 14.93 -13.27 -10.57
C ALA A 154 15.31 -14.10 -9.34
N GLY A 155 16.33 -14.94 -9.50
CA GLY A 155 16.68 -15.95 -8.54
C GLY A 155 17.01 -15.33 -7.18
N ARG A 156 16.75 -16.10 -6.11
CA ARG A 156 17.20 -15.82 -4.74
C ARG A 156 18.73 -15.89 -4.63
N GLY A 157 19.44 -15.00 -5.33
CA GLY A 157 20.90 -15.05 -5.47
C GLY A 157 21.64 -14.17 -4.47
N ALA A 158 21.12 -12.98 -4.16
CA ALA A 158 21.75 -12.05 -3.23
C ALA A 158 20.97 -12.02 -1.91
N ALA A 159 21.68 -12.24 -0.79
CA ALA A 159 21.10 -12.10 0.54
C ALA A 159 20.83 -10.62 0.89
N HIS A 160 21.61 -9.69 0.32
CA HIS A 160 21.51 -8.26 0.56
C HIS A 160 21.52 -7.48 -0.76
N LEU A 161 20.80 -6.35 -0.80
CA LEU A 161 20.85 -5.42 -1.94
C LEU A 161 22.13 -4.59 -1.94
N THR A 162 22.65 -4.32 -3.13
CA THR A 162 23.78 -3.40 -3.31
C THR A 162 23.29 -1.98 -3.57
N LYS A 163 24.18 -1.01 -3.37
CA LYS A 163 23.91 0.40 -3.68
C LYS A 163 23.52 0.57 -5.15
N GLU A 164 24.26 -0.08 -6.06
CA GLU A 164 24.09 0.04 -7.50
C GLU A 164 22.74 -0.50 -7.97
N ALA A 165 22.26 -1.60 -7.37
CA ALA A 165 20.93 -2.14 -7.65
C ALA A 165 19.82 -1.16 -7.22
N ILE A 166 19.97 -0.53 -6.05
CA ILE A 166 19.02 0.48 -5.57
C ILE A 166 19.07 1.72 -6.46
N GLU A 167 20.25 2.22 -6.84
CA GLU A 167 20.41 3.35 -7.78
C GLU A 167 19.73 3.08 -9.12
N GLY A 168 19.92 1.88 -9.69
CA GLY A 168 19.24 1.46 -10.92
C GLY A 168 17.71 1.34 -10.76
N HIS A 169 17.23 1.01 -9.55
CA HIS A 169 15.79 0.95 -9.25
C HIS A 169 15.17 2.34 -9.13
N VAL A 170 15.77 3.24 -8.36
CA VAL A 170 15.21 4.58 -8.12
C VAL A 170 15.48 5.56 -9.25
N GLY A 171 16.50 5.31 -10.08
CA GLY A 171 16.80 6.10 -11.27
C GLY A 171 15.85 5.84 -12.44
N ASP A 172 15.00 4.81 -12.36
CA ASP A 172 14.01 4.49 -13.40
C ASP A 172 12.68 5.22 -13.13
N PRO A 173 12.26 6.18 -13.97
CA PRO A 173 11.00 6.90 -13.81
C PRO A 173 9.75 6.01 -13.88
N GLY A 174 9.86 4.78 -14.38
CA GLY A 174 8.78 3.79 -14.35
C GLY A 174 8.64 3.05 -13.01
N LYS A 175 9.64 3.14 -12.13
CA LYS A 175 9.70 2.45 -10.83
C LYS A 175 9.51 3.39 -9.64
N VAL A 176 9.64 4.69 -9.87
CA VAL A 176 9.34 5.74 -8.89
C VAL A 176 8.03 6.42 -9.24
N ARG A 177 7.05 6.33 -8.35
CA ARG A 177 5.77 7.02 -8.51
C ARG A 177 5.79 8.30 -7.69
N SER A 178 5.64 9.46 -8.32
CA SER A 178 5.51 10.72 -7.59
C SER A 178 4.05 11.09 -7.33
N VAL A 179 3.76 11.51 -6.10
CA VAL A 179 2.44 12.02 -5.67
C VAL A 179 2.63 13.31 -4.89
N LYS A 180 1.76 14.30 -5.12
CA LYS A 180 1.81 15.55 -4.36
C LYS A 180 1.47 15.33 -2.90
N LEU A 181 2.21 15.98 -2.01
CA LEU A 181 2.00 15.89 -0.56
C LEU A 181 0.54 16.19 -0.14
N ALA A 182 -0.11 17.19 -0.75
CA ALA A 182 -1.52 17.49 -0.48
C ALA A 182 -2.47 16.36 -0.88
N ALA A 183 -2.15 15.59 -1.92
CA ALA A 183 -2.95 14.45 -2.33
C ALA A 183 -2.77 13.28 -1.34
N LEU A 184 -1.56 13.10 -0.80
CA LEU A 184 -1.31 12.11 0.25
C LEU A 184 -2.18 12.34 1.50
N LEU A 185 -2.47 13.59 1.84
CA LEU A 185 -3.34 13.92 2.99
C LEU A 185 -4.83 13.60 2.77
N LEU A 186 -5.26 13.34 1.53
CA LEU A 186 -6.68 13.29 1.15
C LEU A 186 -7.14 11.95 0.57
N VAL A 187 -6.26 11.22 -0.11
CA VAL A 187 -6.68 10.10 -0.97
C VAL A 187 -5.73 8.91 -1.01
N GLU A 188 -4.57 8.96 -0.36
CA GLU A 188 -3.61 7.84 -0.35
C GLU A 188 -3.36 7.36 1.07
N HIS A 189 -3.21 6.04 1.21
CA HIS A 189 -2.86 5.40 2.47
C HIS A 189 -1.35 5.44 2.72
N THR A 190 -0.95 5.58 3.98
CA THR A 190 0.39 5.17 4.38
C THR A 190 0.42 3.65 4.57
N SER A 191 1.37 3.00 3.90
CA SER A 191 1.56 1.56 4.01
C SER A 191 2.58 1.23 5.07
N CYS A 192 2.59 -0.03 5.53
CA CYS A 192 3.67 -0.50 6.39
C CYS A 192 4.99 -0.48 5.62
N VAL A 193 6.12 -0.31 6.31
CA VAL A 193 7.48 -0.42 5.73
C VAL A 193 7.79 -1.80 5.11
N ASP A 194 6.87 -2.76 5.20
CA ASP A 194 7.05 -4.18 4.89
C ASP A 194 7.49 -4.42 3.44
N GLY A 195 8.53 -5.23 3.27
CA GLY A 195 9.13 -5.49 1.96
C GLY A 195 8.28 -6.39 1.04
N ARG A 196 7.21 -6.99 1.55
CA ARG A 196 6.31 -7.87 0.79
C ARG A 196 5.28 -7.12 -0.03
N GLU A 197 5.17 -5.81 0.16
CA GLU A 197 4.33 -5.00 -0.71
C GLU A 197 4.91 -5.00 -2.13
N ASP A 198 4.04 -5.13 -3.11
CA ASP A 198 4.42 -5.25 -4.51
C ASP A 198 4.25 -3.92 -5.27
N ARG A 199 3.77 -2.90 -4.56
CA ARG A 199 3.36 -1.56 -4.98
C ARG A 199 4.39 -0.53 -4.61
N ALA A 200 4.36 0.61 -5.28
CA ALA A 200 5.05 1.79 -4.78
C ALA A 200 4.36 2.29 -3.49
N ILE A 201 5.10 2.32 -2.38
CA ILE A 201 4.55 2.70 -1.08
C ILE A 201 5.06 4.06 -0.60
N LEU A 202 4.23 4.67 0.26
CA LEU A 202 4.66 5.63 1.26
C LEU A 202 4.75 4.87 2.59
N GLY A 203 5.96 4.53 3.02
CA GLY A 203 6.19 3.60 4.12
C GLY A 203 6.33 4.30 5.46
N THR A 204 5.57 3.82 6.45
CA THR A 204 5.77 4.11 7.89
C THR A 204 5.52 2.83 8.69
N PRO A 205 6.19 2.58 9.83
CA PRO A 205 5.93 1.37 10.62
C PRO A 205 4.44 1.24 10.99
N GLY A 206 3.81 0.15 10.53
CA GLY A 206 2.39 -0.11 10.77
C GLY A 206 1.38 0.60 9.85
N GLY A 207 1.82 1.48 8.93
CA GLY A 207 0.93 2.23 8.05
C GLY A 207 -0.05 3.13 8.83
N ASP A 208 -1.23 3.40 8.26
CA ASP A 208 -2.24 4.26 8.89
C ASP A 208 -2.68 3.74 10.28
N ALA A 209 -2.86 2.42 10.40
CA ALA A 209 -3.18 1.77 11.67
C ALA A 209 -2.10 2.02 12.73
N GLY A 210 -0.82 1.93 12.33
CA GLY A 210 0.32 2.26 13.18
C GLY A 210 0.32 3.72 13.62
N GLU A 211 0.08 4.65 12.70
CA GLU A 211 0.07 6.10 12.99
C GLU A 211 -1.09 6.51 13.91
N LEU A 212 -2.28 5.92 13.76
CA LEU A 212 -3.39 6.15 14.70
C LEU A 212 -3.03 5.66 16.11
N VAL A 213 -2.49 4.45 16.23
CA VAL A 213 -2.06 3.88 17.53
C VAL A 213 -0.92 4.71 18.15
N LEU A 214 0.07 5.09 17.35
CA LEU A 214 1.19 5.96 17.76
C LEU A 214 0.67 7.31 18.26
N GLY A 215 -0.27 7.90 17.55
CA GLY A 215 -0.93 9.15 17.92
C GLY A 215 -1.64 9.07 19.26
N LEU A 216 -2.40 8.01 19.49
CA LEU A 216 -3.08 7.77 20.77
C LEU A 216 -2.10 7.50 21.92
N ALA A 217 -1.00 6.79 21.66
CA ALA A 217 0.07 6.63 22.64
C ALA A 217 0.72 7.98 23.00
N CYS A 218 0.89 8.87 22.02
CA CYS A 218 1.36 10.24 22.26
C CYS A 218 0.36 11.06 23.08
N VAL A 219 -0.94 10.90 22.84
CA VAL A 219 -2.00 11.51 23.69
C VAL A 219 -1.88 11.05 25.14
N GLU A 220 -1.62 9.76 25.39
CA GLU A 220 -1.40 9.25 26.76
C GLU A 220 -0.13 9.82 27.40
N LYS A 221 0.92 10.07 26.62
CA LYS A 221 2.18 10.68 27.09
C LYS A 221 2.03 12.18 27.38
N ALA A 222 1.21 12.89 26.59
CA ALA A 222 1.02 14.34 26.71
C ALA A 222 0.01 14.72 27.80
N GLY A 223 -1.16 14.09 27.80
CA GLY A 223 -2.28 14.48 28.68
C GLY A 223 -2.61 13.41 29.71
N GLY A 224 -3.21 12.31 29.27
CA GLY A 224 -3.66 11.25 30.18
C GLY A 224 -4.23 10.03 29.47
N LYS A 225 -4.64 9.05 30.27
CA LYS A 225 -5.11 7.75 29.78
C LYS A 225 -6.32 7.88 28.85
N VAL A 226 -6.21 7.37 27.64
CA VAL A 226 -7.31 7.37 26.66
C VAL A 226 -8.37 6.35 27.05
N ASP A 227 -9.64 6.76 27.00
CA ASP A 227 -10.80 5.88 27.19
C ASP A 227 -10.99 4.99 25.96
N THR A 228 -10.73 3.70 26.11
CA THR A 228 -10.85 2.69 25.04
C THR A 228 -12.30 2.53 24.56
N GLY A 229 -13.29 2.88 25.37
CA GLY A 229 -14.70 2.94 24.94
C GLY A 229 -14.98 3.98 23.85
N LYS A 230 -14.04 4.93 23.62
CA LYS A 230 -14.12 5.91 22.52
C LYS A 230 -13.46 5.43 21.23
N MET A 231 -12.78 4.28 21.24
CA MET A 231 -11.99 3.82 20.09
C MET A 231 -12.80 3.74 18.79
N PRO A 232 -14.03 3.20 18.73
CA PRO A 232 -14.79 3.19 17.48
C PRO A 232 -15.03 4.59 16.90
N SER A 233 -15.30 5.58 17.75
CA SER A 233 -15.46 6.97 17.31
C SER A 233 -14.15 7.60 16.86
N LEU A 234 -13.04 7.28 17.52
CA LEU A 234 -11.70 7.74 17.12
C LEU A 234 -11.27 7.13 15.78
N THR A 235 -11.48 5.83 15.59
CA THR A 235 -11.20 5.11 14.34
C THR A 235 -11.99 5.70 13.17
N ARG A 236 -13.31 5.88 13.31
CA ARG A 236 -14.13 6.52 12.28
C ARG A 236 -13.69 7.96 12.00
N ALA A 237 -13.48 8.77 13.04
CA ALA A 237 -13.07 10.16 12.86
C ALA A 237 -11.71 10.29 12.16
N PHE A 238 -10.78 9.36 12.43
CA PHE A 238 -9.48 9.31 11.76
C PHE A 238 -9.65 8.96 10.28
N ALA A 239 -10.42 7.91 9.98
CA ALA A 239 -10.72 7.49 8.61
C ALA A 239 -11.45 8.59 7.81
N ASP A 240 -12.46 9.24 8.39
CA ASP A 240 -13.17 10.38 7.82
C ASP A 240 -12.24 11.57 7.52
N THR A 241 -11.20 11.76 8.33
CA THR A 241 -10.28 12.91 8.20
C THR A 241 -9.18 12.66 7.17
N PHE A 242 -8.60 11.46 7.17
CA PHE A 242 -7.43 11.12 6.35
C PHE A 242 -7.76 10.28 5.12
N GLY A 243 -9.04 9.98 4.88
CA GLY A 243 -9.52 9.27 3.69
C GLY A 243 -9.61 7.75 3.86
N GLY A 244 -9.15 7.21 4.99
CA GLY A 244 -9.35 5.83 5.40
C GLY A 244 -8.26 5.31 6.33
N ILE A 245 -8.25 4.00 6.58
CA ILE A 245 -7.21 3.33 7.39
C ILE A 245 -6.79 2.03 6.70
N TYR A 246 -5.52 1.97 6.31
CA TYR A 246 -4.84 0.74 5.92
C TYR A 246 -4.42 -0.09 7.15
N LEU A 247 -4.74 -1.38 7.09
CA LEU A 247 -4.21 -2.42 7.97
C LEU A 247 -3.90 -3.65 7.13
N HIS A 248 -2.72 -4.26 7.33
CA HIS A 248 -2.41 -5.53 6.69
C HIS A 248 -2.18 -6.67 7.69
N THR A 249 -2.36 -7.88 7.18
CA THR A 249 -1.84 -9.13 7.73
C THR A 249 -1.01 -9.83 6.67
N ASP A 250 -0.50 -11.02 6.98
CA ASP A 250 0.27 -11.82 6.04
C ASP A 250 -0.17 -13.29 6.04
N ASN A 251 0.36 -14.04 5.07
CA ASN A 251 0.05 -15.46 4.92
C ASN A 251 0.42 -16.30 6.14
N THR A 252 1.50 -15.96 6.84
CA THR A 252 1.98 -16.72 7.99
C THR A 252 1.02 -16.57 9.16
N ALA A 253 0.66 -15.33 9.49
CA ALA A 253 -0.32 -15.00 10.52
C ALA A 253 -1.71 -15.54 10.14
N LEU A 254 -2.13 -15.39 8.88
CA LEU A 254 -3.41 -15.93 8.40
C LEU A 254 -3.47 -17.46 8.49
N ASN A 255 -2.38 -18.17 8.20
CA ASN A 255 -2.32 -19.63 8.36
C ASN A 255 -2.41 -20.06 9.83
N ARG A 256 -1.78 -19.30 10.76
CA ARG A 256 -1.90 -19.55 12.19
C ARG A 256 -3.32 -19.31 12.67
N LEU A 257 -3.91 -18.19 12.27
CA LEU A 257 -5.30 -17.85 12.57
C LEU A 257 -6.25 -18.92 12.05
N ALA A 258 -6.15 -19.30 10.77
CA ALA A 258 -7.00 -20.33 10.16
C ALA A 258 -6.97 -21.65 10.96
N ARG A 259 -5.78 -22.08 11.42
CA ARG A 259 -5.66 -23.27 12.28
C ARG A 259 -6.36 -23.08 13.62
N ALA A 260 -6.12 -21.95 14.29
CA ALA A 260 -6.76 -21.65 15.58
C ALA A 260 -8.29 -21.59 15.47
N LEU A 261 -8.82 -21.01 14.39
CA LEU A 261 -10.27 -20.96 14.14
C LEU A 261 -10.86 -22.34 13.83
N GLN A 262 -10.12 -23.22 13.14
CA GLN A 262 -10.53 -24.60 12.88
C GLN A 262 -10.56 -25.47 14.15
N GLU A 263 -9.76 -25.13 15.16
CA GLU A 263 -9.71 -25.82 16.45
C GLU A 263 -10.77 -25.28 17.45
N ASP A 264 -11.38 -24.13 17.18
CA ASP A 264 -12.42 -23.53 18.03
C ASP A 264 -13.80 -24.13 17.75
N ARG A 265 -14.35 -24.86 18.74
CA ARG A 265 -15.68 -25.49 18.67
C ARG A 265 -16.83 -24.51 18.39
N ARG A 266 -16.67 -23.23 18.70
CA ARG A 266 -17.68 -22.20 18.40
C ARG A 266 -17.77 -21.89 16.90
N LEU A 267 -16.71 -22.19 16.16
CA LEU A 267 -16.53 -21.83 14.75
C LEU A 267 -16.51 -23.04 13.81
N GLU A 268 -16.36 -24.26 14.32
CA GLU A 268 -16.19 -25.53 13.58
C GLU A 268 -17.08 -25.63 12.33
N GLY A 269 -18.40 -25.46 12.48
CA GLY A 269 -19.34 -25.56 11.37
C GLY A 269 -19.22 -24.46 10.31
N ALA A 270 -18.75 -23.27 10.70
CA ALA A 270 -18.62 -22.12 9.81
C ALA A 270 -17.31 -22.10 9.02
N VAL A 271 -16.24 -22.72 9.56
CA VAL A 271 -14.91 -22.65 8.93
C VAL A 271 -14.46 -23.96 8.28
N ALA A 272 -15.17 -25.08 8.51
CA ALA A 272 -14.79 -26.40 8.00
C ALA A 272 -14.65 -26.48 6.47
N HIS A 273 -15.40 -25.66 5.73
CA HIS A 273 -15.43 -25.64 4.27
C HIS A 273 -14.48 -24.59 3.66
N LEU A 274 -13.78 -23.79 4.49
CA LEU A 274 -12.85 -22.78 4.03
C LEU A 274 -11.50 -23.44 3.74
N HIS A 275 -11.15 -23.51 2.46
CA HIS A 275 -9.96 -24.23 2.01
C HIS A 275 -8.97 -23.33 1.29
N THR A 276 -9.47 -22.28 0.66
CA THR A 276 -8.66 -21.30 -0.07
C THR A 276 -8.57 -19.99 0.71
N VAL A 277 -7.58 -19.18 0.35
CA VAL A 277 -7.41 -17.84 0.93
C VAL A 277 -8.59 -16.95 0.58
N HIS A 278 -9.15 -17.11 -0.61
CA HIS A 278 -10.32 -16.36 -1.00
C HIS A 278 -11.48 -16.66 -0.05
N ASP A 279 -11.68 -17.94 0.31
CA ASP A 279 -12.70 -18.35 1.27
C ASP A 279 -12.45 -17.67 2.63
N TRP A 280 -11.22 -17.78 3.14
CA TRP A 280 -10.83 -17.20 4.44
C TRP A 280 -10.94 -15.67 4.46
N THR A 281 -10.45 -14.99 3.44
CA THR A 281 -10.50 -13.52 3.36
C THR A 281 -11.92 -13.01 3.17
N THR A 282 -12.74 -13.70 2.38
CA THR A 282 -14.17 -13.38 2.22
C THR A 282 -14.92 -13.57 3.54
N PHE A 283 -14.69 -14.70 4.22
CA PHE A 283 -15.28 -14.98 5.52
C PHE A 283 -14.87 -13.95 6.58
N LEU A 284 -13.56 -13.64 6.69
CA LEU A 284 -13.05 -12.71 7.70
C LEU A 284 -13.46 -11.25 7.46
N ARG A 285 -13.73 -10.85 6.21
CA ARG A 285 -14.26 -9.51 5.90
C ARG A 285 -15.73 -9.35 6.22
N ARG A 286 -16.52 -10.43 6.16
CA ARG A 286 -17.97 -10.42 6.36
C ARG A 286 -18.45 -11.65 7.13
N PRO A 287 -18.00 -11.85 8.37
CA PRO A 287 -18.40 -13.00 9.15
C PRO A 287 -19.85 -12.83 9.64
N PRO A 288 -20.59 -13.93 9.86
CA PRO A 288 -21.90 -13.90 10.50
C PRO A 288 -21.83 -13.21 11.87
N GLU A 289 -22.82 -12.37 12.19
CA GLU A 289 -22.85 -11.59 13.44
C GLU A 289 -22.65 -12.45 14.69
N ALA A 290 -23.29 -13.62 14.74
CA ALA A 290 -23.21 -14.56 15.85
C ALA A 290 -21.78 -15.10 16.12
N LEU A 291 -20.87 -15.00 15.16
CA LEU A 291 -19.49 -15.51 15.28
C LEU A 291 -18.47 -14.41 15.58
N ARG A 292 -18.85 -13.14 15.49
CA ARG A 292 -17.94 -11.98 15.59
C ARG A 292 -17.16 -11.96 16.91
N THR A 293 -17.82 -12.21 18.03
CA THR A 293 -17.16 -12.25 19.36
C THR A 293 -16.11 -13.36 19.42
N ALA A 294 -16.44 -14.56 18.94
CA ALA A 294 -15.49 -15.67 18.91
C ALA A 294 -14.30 -15.38 17.98
N LEU A 295 -14.53 -14.70 16.86
CA LEU A 295 -13.46 -14.27 15.96
C LEU A 295 -12.54 -13.22 16.59
N LEU A 296 -13.10 -12.24 17.30
CA LEU A 296 -12.32 -11.22 18.01
C LEU A 296 -11.36 -11.84 19.04
N ASP A 297 -11.78 -12.87 19.79
CA ASP A 297 -10.89 -13.57 20.74
C ASP A 297 -9.57 -14.03 20.07
N HIS A 298 -9.62 -14.40 18.79
CA HIS A 298 -8.45 -14.83 18.01
C HIS A 298 -7.77 -13.66 17.30
N LEU A 299 -8.53 -12.76 16.65
CA LEU A 299 -7.99 -11.64 15.86
C LEU A 299 -7.19 -10.65 16.70
N LEU A 300 -7.46 -10.58 18.01
CA LEU A 300 -6.75 -9.72 18.96
C LEU A 300 -5.48 -10.36 19.54
N GLN A 301 -5.11 -11.57 19.12
CA GLN A 301 -3.89 -12.24 19.58
C GLN A 301 -2.68 -11.83 18.72
N PRO A 302 -1.53 -11.51 19.33
CA PRO A 302 -0.35 -11.06 18.59
C PRO A 302 0.26 -12.13 17.66
N GLU A 303 -0.10 -13.42 17.80
CA GLU A 303 0.29 -14.51 16.90
C GLU A 303 -0.46 -14.47 15.56
N HIS A 304 -1.62 -13.82 15.53
CA HIS A 304 -2.53 -13.72 14.39
C HIS A 304 -2.47 -12.36 13.69
N VAL A 305 -1.66 -11.43 14.20
CA VAL A 305 -1.37 -10.13 13.57
C VAL A 305 -0.17 -10.27 12.65
N GLY A 306 -0.37 -10.08 11.34
CA GLY A 306 0.72 -10.17 10.34
C GLY A 306 1.58 -8.93 10.21
N CYS A 307 1.06 -7.75 10.59
CA CYS A 307 1.89 -6.55 10.66
C CYS A 307 2.96 -6.69 11.76
N GLY A 308 4.22 -6.82 11.34
CA GLY A 308 5.35 -7.01 12.27
C GLY A 308 5.46 -5.90 13.30
N HIS A 309 5.24 -4.64 12.91
CA HIS A 309 5.25 -3.48 13.82
C HIS A 309 4.20 -3.60 14.94
N LEU A 310 2.93 -3.78 14.58
CA LEU A 310 1.84 -3.87 15.54
C LEU A 310 1.95 -5.14 16.41
N ALA A 311 2.32 -6.27 15.82
CA ALA A 311 2.53 -7.52 16.56
C ALA A 311 3.67 -7.39 17.58
N LEU A 312 4.79 -6.73 17.22
CA LEU A 312 5.89 -6.47 18.14
C LEU A 312 5.51 -5.45 19.22
N ALA A 313 4.75 -4.42 18.88
CA ALA A 313 4.23 -3.44 19.85
C ALA A 313 3.31 -4.10 20.88
N MET A 314 2.48 -5.06 20.46
CA MET A 314 1.64 -5.84 21.40
C MET A 314 2.48 -6.72 22.34
N ARG A 315 3.55 -7.35 21.82
CA ARG A 315 4.43 -8.25 22.59
C ARG A 315 5.42 -7.51 23.50
N ASN A 316 5.83 -6.30 23.09
CA ASN A 316 6.91 -5.53 23.72
C ASN A 316 6.46 -4.09 24.02
N ALA A 317 5.25 -3.93 24.55
CA ALA A 317 4.58 -2.66 24.82
C ALA A 317 5.49 -1.57 25.43
N ASP A 318 6.33 -1.93 26.41
CA ASP A 318 7.24 -0.99 27.07
C ASP A 318 8.30 -0.41 26.11
N GLN A 319 8.85 -1.22 25.19
CA GLN A 319 9.84 -0.77 24.21
C GLN A 319 9.23 0.19 23.17
N TYR A 320 7.95 -0.01 22.88
CA TYR A 320 7.19 0.84 21.96
C TYR A 320 6.50 2.00 22.69
N GLN A 321 6.61 2.07 24.02
CA GLN A 321 5.95 3.05 24.88
C GLN A 321 4.45 3.21 24.55
N VAL A 322 3.75 2.09 24.38
CA VAL A 322 2.33 2.05 24.04
C VAL A 322 1.62 1.00 24.88
N ARG A 323 0.44 1.35 25.42
CA ARG A 323 -0.39 0.43 26.18
C ARG A 323 -1.01 -0.62 25.25
N THR A 324 -0.82 -1.92 25.53
CA THR A 324 -1.39 -3.03 24.74
C THR A 324 -2.91 -2.92 24.56
N GLU A 325 -3.61 -2.38 25.56
CA GLU A 325 -5.05 -2.15 25.52
C GLU A 325 -5.46 -1.16 24.42
N LEU A 326 -4.63 -0.16 24.07
CA LEU A 326 -4.90 0.73 22.94
C LEU A 326 -4.87 -0.02 21.61
N ILE A 327 -3.87 -0.88 21.44
CA ILE A 327 -3.69 -1.65 20.20
C ILE A 327 -4.84 -2.65 20.02
N THR A 328 -5.16 -3.39 21.08
CA THR A 328 -6.25 -4.38 21.06
C THR A 328 -7.61 -3.72 20.86
N SER A 329 -7.88 -2.60 21.53
CA SER A 329 -9.11 -1.83 21.31
C SER A 329 -9.20 -1.26 19.90
N PHE A 330 -8.07 -0.84 19.31
CA PHE A 330 -8.02 -0.40 17.92
C PHE A 330 -8.37 -1.55 16.96
N PHE A 331 -7.79 -2.74 17.14
CA PHE A 331 -8.14 -3.89 16.30
C PHE A 331 -9.62 -4.26 16.43
N GLU A 332 -10.17 -4.25 17.65
CA GLU A 332 -11.60 -4.51 17.89
C GLU A 332 -12.48 -3.51 17.15
N ALA A 333 -12.17 -2.21 17.26
CA ALA A 333 -12.87 -1.16 16.53
C ALA A 333 -12.74 -1.34 15.01
N PHE A 334 -11.53 -1.56 14.51
CA PHE A 334 -11.26 -1.74 13.08
C PHE A 334 -12.05 -2.90 12.48
N TYR A 335 -12.00 -4.10 13.08
CA TYR A 335 -12.73 -5.25 12.56
C TYR A 335 -14.24 -5.07 12.68
N THR A 336 -14.73 -4.47 13.76
CA THR A 336 -16.16 -4.20 13.92
C THR A 336 -16.67 -3.27 12.83
N GLU A 337 -16.00 -2.14 12.60
CA GLU A 337 -16.36 -1.20 11.53
C GLU A 337 -16.22 -1.83 10.13
N LEU A 338 -15.19 -2.65 9.91
CA LEU A 338 -15.01 -3.40 8.66
C LEU A 338 -16.22 -4.33 8.40
N TRP A 339 -16.72 -5.00 9.43
CA TRP A 339 -17.87 -5.91 9.33
C TRP A 339 -19.21 -5.18 9.17
N GLU A 340 -19.30 -3.93 9.61
CA GLU A 340 -20.40 -3.01 9.30
C GLU A 340 -20.33 -2.45 7.87
N GLY A 341 -19.24 -2.74 7.14
CA GLY A 341 -19.07 -2.39 5.74
C GLY A 341 -18.49 -0.99 5.51
N ALA A 342 -17.72 -0.46 6.47
CA ALA A 342 -16.98 0.79 6.32
C ALA A 342 -16.11 0.75 5.05
N PRO A 343 -16.39 1.59 4.02
CA PRO A 343 -15.76 1.49 2.70
C PRO A 343 -14.33 2.06 2.66
N ASP A 344 -13.95 2.75 3.72
CA ASP A 344 -12.71 3.50 3.97
C ASP A 344 -11.72 2.71 4.85
N LEU A 345 -12.07 1.51 5.29
CA LEU A 345 -11.15 0.59 5.96
C LEU A 345 -10.59 -0.44 4.99
N GLU A 346 -9.28 -0.40 4.79
CA GLU A 346 -8.58 -1.33 3.91
C GLU A 346 -7.87 -2.40 4.73
N TRP A 347 -8.40 -3.63 4.69
CA TRP A 347 -7.70 -4.80 5.22
C TRP A 347 -6.98 -5.52 4.08
N VAL A 348 -5.66 -5.69 4.16
CA VAL A 348 -4.82 -6.29 3.10
C VAL A 348 -4.14 -7.57 3.59
N VAL A 349 -3.97 -8.56 2.72
CA VAL A 349 -3.18 -9.77 3.02
C VAL A 349 -1.95 -9.76 2.14
N LEU A 350 -0.78 -9.66 2.76
CA LEU A 350 0.51 -9.68 2.08
C LEU A 350 0.98 -11.12 1.81
N GLY A 351 1.45 -11.30 0.59
CA GLY A 351 1.99 -12.54 0.07
C GLY A 351 3.43 -12.84 0.46
N GLY A 352 3.85 -14.08 0.23
CA GLY A 352 5.26 -14.45 0.33
C GLY A 352 5.82 -14.53 1.76
N SER A 353 7.13 -14.78 1.81
CA SER A 353 7.93 -14.81 3.04
C SER A 353 8.82 -13.58 3.10
N HIS A 354 9.14 -13.12 4.31
CA HIS A 354 10.17 -12.10 4.53
C HIS A 354 11.52 -12.58 3.96
N ALA A 355 12.07 -11.77 3.07
CA ALA A 355 13.40 -11.94 2.48
C ALA A 355 14.04 -10.58 2.20
N GLU A 356 13.86 -9.63 3.12
CA GLU A 356 14.40 -8.29 3.00
C GLU A 356 15.93 -8.32 3.01
N GLY A 357 16.54 -7.71 2.00
CA GLY A 357 17.98 -7.59 1.84
C GLY A 357 18.52 -6.19 2.14
N ALA A 358 17.67 -5.22 2.51
CA ALA A 358 18.07 -3.87 2.89
C ALA A 358 16.96 -3.10 3.63
N VAL A 359 17.34 -1.96 4.18
CA VAL A 359 16.45 -0.89 4.66
C VAL A 359 16.75 0.39 3.86
N ALA A 360 15.72 1.07 3.38
CA ALA A 360 15.81 2.32 2.63
C ALA A 360 15.01 3.43 3.32
N ASN A 361 15.68 4.54 3.64
CA ASN A 361 15.06 5.78 4.10
C ASN A 361 14.98 6.77 2.94
N VAL A 362 13.77 7.14 2.55
CA VAL A 362 13.50 8.02 1.41
C VAL A 362 13.21 9.44 1.89
N THR A 363 13.87 10.42 1.27
CA THR A 363 13.69 11.84 1.58
C THR A 363 13.67 12.68 0.31
N VAL A 364 13.09 13.88 0.41
CA VAL A 364 13.06 14.88 -0.66
C VAL A 364 13.85 16.10 -0.19
N GLU A 365 14.77 16.58 -1.03
CA GLU A 365 15.58 17.74 -0.72
C GLU A 365 14.73 19.02 -0.63
N GLY A 366 15.05 19.84 0.37
CA GLY A 366 14.36 21.11 0.61
C GLY A 366 13.21 21.01 1.61
N GLU A 367 12.47 22.12 1.74
CA GLU A 367 11.32 22.22 2.63
C GLU A 367 10.09 21.55 2.01
N LEU A 368 9.43 20.68 2.78
CA LEU A 368 8.18 20.07 2.34
C LEU A 368 7.03 21.07 2.38
N TRP A 369 6.28 21.15 1.30
CA TRP A 369 5.07 21.96 1.20
C TRP A 369 3.98 21.19 0.46
N PRO A 370 2.70 21.62 0.47
CA PRO A 370 1.59 20.82 -0.05
C PRO A 370 1.72 20.37 -1.52
N PHE A 371 2.56 21.01 -2.33
CA PHE A 371 2.78 20.63 -3.73
C PHE A 371 4.16 20.00 -3.99
N THR A 372 4.91 19.67 -2.93
CA THR A 372 6.10 18.81 -3.08
C THR A 372 5.69 17.48 -3.71
N GLU A 373 6.41 17.07 -4.75
CA GLU A 373 6.26 15.76 -5.38
C GLU A 373 7.00 14.72 -4.53
N VAL A 374 6.25 13.83 -3.89
CA VAL A 374 6.77 12.80 -2.99
C VAL A 374 6.99 11.50 -3.77
N PRO A 375 8.21 10.95 -3.80
CA PRO A 375 8.52 9.70 -4.47
C PRO A 375 8.09 8.51 -3.60
N MET A 376 7.19 7.69 -4.13
CA MET A 376 6.80 6.39 -3.61
C MET A 376 7.65 5.32 -4.30
N LEU A 377 8.12 4.34 -3.53
CA LEU A 377 9.03 3.31 -4.02
C LEU A 377 8.44 1.92 -3.87
N ALA A 378 8.59 1.10 -4.91
CA ALA A 378 8.33 -0.32 -4.79
C ALA A 378 9.42 -0.96 -3.92
N PRO A 379 9.08 -1.72 -2.87
CA PRO A 379 10.06 -2.28 -1.95
C PRO A 379 10.69 -3.58 -2.45
N SER A 380 10.56 -3.90 -3.75
CA SER A 380 11.23 -5.03 -4.39
C SER A 380 12.17 -4.55 -5.49
N VAL A 381 13.44 -4.90 -5.37
CA VAL A 381 14.53 -4.56 -6.28
C VAL A 381 15.13 -5.87 -6.77
N GLU A 382 15.05 -6.14 -8.08
CA GLU A 382 15.63 -7.35 -8.71
C GLU A 382 15.23 -8.68 -8.02
N GLY A 383 14.00 -8.76 -7.48
CA GLY A 383 13.49 -9.95 -6.79
C GLY A 383 13.89 -10.05 -5.31
N VAL A 384 14.66 -9.09 -4.79
CA VAL A 384 15.00 -8.97 -3.36
C VAL A 384 14.15 -7.87 -2.73
N GLN A 385 13.59 -8.14 -1.54
CA GLN A 385 12.75 -7.19 -0.82
C GLN A 385 13.61 -6.18 -0.03
N MET A 386 13.06 -5.01 0.30
CA MET A 386 13.68 -4.06 1.23
C MET A 386 12.61 -3.36 2.06
N PHE A 387 12.95 -3.00 3.29
CA PHE A 387 12.10 -2.09 4.04
C PHE A 387 12.19 -0.69 3.42
N VAL A 388 11.05 -0.06 3.14
CA VAL A 388 11.02 1.32 2.62
C VAL A 388 10.32 2.21 3.64
N ASN A 389 10.99 3.28 4.06
CA ASN A 389 10.50 4.22 5.06
C ASN A 389 10.64 5.66 4.56
N HIS A 390 9.66 6.52 4.86
CA HIS A 390 9.63 7.92 4.43
C HIS A 390 9.65 8.88 5.63
N PRO A 391 10.74 8.93 6.41
CA PRO A 391 10.74 9.56 7.73
C PRO A 391 10.40 11.06 7.69
N GLN A 392 10.86 11.79 6.66
CA GLN A 392 10.62 13.22 6.51
C GLN A 392 9.16 13.54 6.16
N VAL A 393 8.58 12.80 5.22
CA VAL A 393 7.19 12.97 4.78
C VAL A 393 6.23 12.56 5.89
N VAL A 394 6.51 11.46 6.57
CA VAL A 394 5.72 10.97 7.70
C VAL A 394 5.77 11.96 8.86
N ALA A 395 6.92 12.62 9.12
CA ALA A 395 6.99 13.69 10.12
C ALA A 395 6.02 14.84 9.80
N TYR A 396 5.94 15.26 8.53
CA TYR A 396 4.96 16.26 8.09
C TYR A 396 3.50 15.79 8.29
N MET A 397 3.21 14.52 7.99
CA MET A 397 1.88 13.94 8.22
C MET A 397 1.53 13.83 9.71
N ARG A 398 2.52 13.57 10.57
CA ARG A 398 2.37 13.55 12.02
C ARG A 398 1.98 14.91 12.59
N GLU A 399 2.44 16.01 12.00
CA GLU A 399 1.95 17.35 12.38
C GLU A 399 0.43 17.48 12.15
N GLN A 400 -0.08 16.94 11.03
CA GLN A 400 -1.52 16.95 10.76
C GLN A 400 -2.28 16.00 11.70
N THR A 401 -1.67 14.87 12.04
CA THR A 401 -2.18 13.91 13.03
C THR A 401 -2.27 14.53 14.43
N ALA A 402 -1.26 15.28 14.87
CA ALA A 402 -1.30 16.01 16.13
C ALA A 402 -2.43 17.07 16.14
N ARG A 403 -2.63 17.80 15.04
CA ARG A 403 -3.75 18.73 14.87
C ARG A 403 -5.10 18.04 14.91
N PHE A 404 -5.22 16.85 14.30
CA PHE A 404 -6.43 16.04 14.38
C PHE A 404 -6.80 15.74 15.84
N PHE A 405 -5.86 15.23 16.64
CA PHE A 405 -6.12 14.92 18.04
C PHE A 405 -6.43 16.14 18.90
N THR A 406 -5.76 17.27 18.64
CA THR A 406 -5.85 18.47 19.49
C THR A 406 -6.94 19.45 19.09
N SER A 407 -7.52 19.31 17.90
CA SER A 407 -8.51 20.27 17.36
C SER A 407 -9.77 19.63 16.79
N ARG A 408 -9.75 18.35 16.41
CA ARG A 408 -10.90 17.68 15.78
C ARG A 408 -11.59 16.71 16.73
N VAL A 409 -10.82 15.94 17.48
CA VAL A 409 -11.32 14.89 18.40
C VAL A 409 -10.90 15.13 19.84
N ASP A 410 -10.45 16.34 20.17
CA ASP A 410 -10.08 16.77 21.53
C ASP A 410 -11.18 16.48 22.56
N HIS A 411 -12.45 16.67 22.18
CA HIS A 411 -13.62 16.35 23.00
C HIS A 411 -13.79 14.85 23.34
N LEU A 412 -13.07 13.95 22.66
CA LEU A 412 -13.03 12.51 22.93
C LEU A 412 -11.81 12.11 23.76
N LEU A 413 -10.88 13.04 24.01
CA LEU A 413 -9.55 12.75 24.53
C LEU A 413 -9.26 13.53 25.80
N PRO A 414 -8.37 13.02 26.67
CA PRO A 414 -7.98 13.69 27.90
C PRO A 414 -6.91 14.76 27.63
N LEU A 415 -7.15 15.67 26.68
CA LEU A 415 -6.23 16.73 26.30
C LEU A 415 -6.66 18.10 26.87
N GLY A 416 -5.70 18.82 27.45
CA GLY A 416 -5.78 20.22 27.85
C GLY A 416 -5.32 21.18 26.74
N LYS A 417 -5.39 22.48 27.04
CA LYS A 417 -5.08 23.55 26.06
C LYS A 417 -3.60 23.62 25.65
N ASP A 418 -2.69 23.21 26.53
CA ASP A 418 -1.24 23.32 26.29
C ASP A 418 -0.67 22.07 25.56
N ASP A 419 -1.46 20.99 25.46
CA ASP A 419 -0.98 19.70 24.97
C ASP A 419 -0.72 19.69 23.47
N ALA A 420 -1.32 20.61 22.71
CA ALA A 420 -1.08 20.73 21.27
C ALA A 420 0.38 21.04 20.95
N SER A 421 1.02 21.88 21.77
CA SER A 421 2.46 22.18 21.61
C SER A 421 3.30 20.97 22.01
N ALA A 422 2.93 20.28 23.09
CA ALA A 422 3.65 19.10 23.57
C ALA A 422 3.60 17.94 22.56
N MET A 423 2.44 17.69 21.95
CA MET A 423 2.29 16.64 20.93
C MET A 423 3.20 16.86 19.72
N GLY A 424 3.44 18.13 19.33
CA GLY A 424 4.35 18.47 18.23
C GLY A 424 5.78 17.98 18.45
N GLU A 425 6.25 17.97 19.71
CA GLU A 425 7.59 17.48 20.07
C GLU A 425 7.58 15.98 20.38
N LEU A 426 6.55 15.50 21.09
CA LEU A 426 6.47 14.13 21.58
C LEU A 426 6.17 13.11 20.47
N LEU A 427 5.33 13.46 19.48
CA LEU A 427 4.91 12.53 18.45
C LEU A 427 6.07 12.09 17.53
N PRO A 428 6.95 13.00 17.04
CA PRO A 428 8.16 12.60 16.31
C PRO A 428 9.12 11.74 17.14
N GLU A 429 9.34 12.09 18.42
CA GLU A 429 10.21 11.35 19.34
C GLU A 429 9.72 9.91 19.56
N LEU A 430 8.42 9.77 19.86
CA LEU A 430 7.79 8.47 20.07
C LEU A 430 7.79 7.65 18.79
N GLY A 431 7.51 8.28 17.65
CA GLY A 431 7.56 7.62 16.35
C GLY A 431 8.95 7.11 15.99
N ALA A 432 10.01 7.88 16.28
CA ALA A 432 11.39 7.43 16.12
C ALA A 432 11.74 6.26 17.05
N THR A 433 11.25 6.29 18.29
CA THR A 433 11.43 5.20 19.27
C THR A 433 10.81 3.90 18.76
N GLN A 434 9.53 3.94 18.34
CA GLN A 434 8.83 2.76 17.84
C GLN A 434 9.42 2.25 16.52
N ALA A 435 9.82 3.14 15.61
CA ALA A 435 10.52 2.77 14.38
C ALA A 435 11.85 2.07 14.67
N GLY A 436 12.66 2.61 15.60
CA GLY A 436 13.92 2.01 16.02
C GLY A 436 13.75 0.62 16.64
N ALA A 437 12.74 0.44 17.50
CA ALA A 437 12.40 -0.87 18.07
C ALA A 437 11.99 -1.89 16.99
N THR A 438 11.24 -1.44 15.98
CA THR A 438 10.80 -2.26 14.84
C THR A 438 11.99 -2.70 13.99
N LEU A 439 12.83 -1.74 13.59
CA LEU A 439 14.02 -2.00 12.78
C LEU A 439 14.99 -2.95 13.50
N SER A 440 15.22 -2.74 14.79
CA SER A 440 16.10 -3.59 15.60
C SER A 440 15.64 -5.05 15.67
N ALA A 441 14.33 -5.28 15.60
CA ALA A 441 13.74 -6.62 15.66
C ALA A 441 13.64 -7.30 14.29
N LEU A 442 13.30 -6.55 13.23
CA LEU A 442 12.97 -7.10 11.92
C LEU A 442 14.11 -7.01 10.89
N ALA A 443 15.01 -6.02 11.02
CA ALA A 443 15.99 -5.69 10.00
C ALA A 443 17.45 -5.83 10.48
N LYS A 444 17.68 -6.45 11.64
CA LYS A 444 19.01 -6.57 12.25
C LYS A 444 20.04 -7.16 11.29
N GLY A 445 21.15 -6.46 11.08
CA GLY A 445 22.23 -6.90 10.19
C GLY A 445 22.00 -6.61 8.71
N LEU A 446 20.88 -5.99 8.33
CA LEU A 446 20.64 -5.54 6.96
C LEU A 446 21.35 -4.22 6.68
N PRO A 447 21.86 -4.01 5.45
CA PRO A 447 22.41 -2.72 5.05
C PRO A 447 21.32 -1.64 5.04
N LEU A 448 21.67 -0.45 5.52
CA LEU A 448 20.82 0.72 5.54
C LEU A 448 21.24 1.69 4.44
N PHE A 449 20.29 2.20 3.67
CA PHE A 449 20.50 3.18 2.61
C PHE A 449 19.65 4.43 2.82
N GLY A 450 20.24 5.60 2.58
CA GLY A 450 19.56 6.86 2.39
C GLY A 450 19.31 7.10 0.91
N ILE A 451 18.08 7.43 0.53
CA ILE A 451 17.70 7.77 -0.83
C ILE A 451 17.16 9.19 -0.83
N HIS A 452 17.82 10.07 -1.59
CA HIS A 452 17.51 11.50 -1.61
C HIS A 452 17.06 11.90 -3.01
N PHE A 453 15.86 12.44 -3.11
CA PHE A 453 15.30 12.96 -4.36
C PHE A 453 15.39 14.48 -4.38
N ALA A 454 16.05 15.02 -5.39
CA ALA A 454 16.11 16.47 -5.61
C ALA A 454 14.87 16.94 -6.40
N PRO A 455 14.49 18.23 -6.27
CA PRO A 455 13.33 18.79 -6.99
C PRO A 455 13.44 18.76 -8.52
N ASP A 456 14.64 18.65 -9.07
CA ASP A 456 14.88 18.55 -10.51
C ASP A 456 14.74 17.12 -11.07
N GLY A 457 14.40 16.15 -10.20
CA GLY A 457 14.24 14.74 -10.55
C GLY A 457 15.53 13.93 -10.44
N THR A 458 16.65 14.53 -10.05
CA THR A 458 17.87 13.77 -9.73
C THR A 458 17.70 13.00 -8.43
N VAL A 459 18.33 11.81 -8.35
CA VAL A 459 18.27 10.93 -7.18
C VAL A 459 19.68 10.52 -6.79
N SER A 460 19.97 10.51 -5.49
CA SER A 460 21.21 10.00 -4.93
C SER A 460 20.92 8.90 -3.91
N VAL A 461 21.80 7.90 -3.87
CA VAL A 461 21.72 6.79 -2.92
C VAL A 461 23.02 6.73 -2.13
N GLU A 462 22.90 6.68 -0.81
CA GLU A 462 24.03 6.63 0.12
C GLU A 462 23.91 5.41 1.03
N ALA A 463 24.99 4.67 1.22
CA ALA A 463 25.02 3.62 2.24
C ALA A 463 25.21 4.28 3.61
N SER A 464 24.24 4.09 4.51
CA SER A 464 24.19 4.68 5.84
C SER A 464 24.59 3.70 6.95
N GLY A 465 25.12 2.53 6.59
CA GLY A 465 25.64 1.53 7.52
C GLY A 465 24.84 0.23 7.53
N THR A 466 24.66 -0.35 8.72
CA THR A 466 23.95 -1.60 8.97
C THR A 466 23.10 -1.43 10.22
N VAL A 467 21.88 -1.96 10.22
CA VAL A 467 20.94 -1.90 11.34
C VAL A 467 21.42 -2.69 12.56
#